data_AF-A0A2E5EWP6-F1
#
_entry.id   AF-A0A2E5EWP6-F1
#
_cell.length_a   1.000
_cell.length_b   1.000
_cell.length_c   1.000
_cell.angle_alpha   90.00
_cell.angle_beta   90.00
_cell.angle_gamma   90.00
#
_symmetry.space_group_name_H-M   'P 1'
#
loop_
_entity.id
_entity.type
_entity.pdbx_description
1 polymer ?
#
loop_
_entity_poly.entity_id
_entity_poly.type
_entity_poly.pdbx_seq_one_letter_code
_entity_poly.pdbx_strand_id
1 'polypeptide(L)'
;MAHHGTRTGTYKPTVLLYLITGLIFIGLSRPIKGFRLQQATLYDLADPHEIHFHLHIRQESIDDQWLPTHIRYFRPDGHLSTEEWLEFESGEFRQYRYRRHNTGSDVKVTRVGEQLFYQTQINGQIKEKWQPYRAPFLVSPLLLPYIQSQFDQLSSGQAHAIHLAVPGMRRAFVVILQKDLKLSNDDQCVIKVRPKNWLLSVFVDDFQFTLSVDGRHVKEMTGQALPVLEKNGSFVPVIGRFILDSATLN
;
A
#
# COMPACT_ATOMS: atom_id res chain seq x y z
N MET A 1 -13.16 -63.79 15.27
CA MET A 1 -14.14 -63.05 16.09
C MET A 1 -14.19 -61.62 15.57
N ALA A 2 -15.27 -61.32 14.83
CA ALA A 2 -16.30 -60.35 15.22
C ALA A 2 -15.80 -58.90 15.13
N HIS A 3 -15.98 -58.22 14.00
CA HIS A 3 -17.17 -57.46 13.55
C HIS A 3 -17.32 -56.06 14.19
N HIS A 4 -17.36 -55.08 13.27
CA HIS A 4 -18.07 -53.79 13.33
C HIS A 4 -17.48 -52.67 14.23
N GLY A 5 -17.50 -51.40 13.82
CA GLY A 5 -18.48 -50.77 12.95
C GLY A 5 -17.97 -49.62 12.08
N THR A 6 -18.64 -49.52 10.94
CA THR A 6 -18.75 -48.40 10.01
C THR A 6 -19.69 -47.32 10.58
N ARG A 7 -19.29 -46.06 10.43
CA ARG A 7 -20.13 -44.84 10.30
C ARG A 7 -19.31 -43.90 9.40
N THR A 8 -19.59 -43.63 8.13
CA THR A 8 -20.78 -43.09 7.44
C THR A 8 -21.46 -41.91 8.12
N GLY A 9 -21.42 -40.77 7.42
CA GLY A 9 -22.19 -39.56 7.69
C GLY A 9 -21.27 -38.34 7.78
N THR A 10 -21.44 -37.26 7.04
CA THR A 10 -22.55 -36.86 6.17
C THR A 10 -22.05 -35.65 5.38
N TYR A 11 -22.17 -35.68 4.05
CA TYR A 11 -22.21 -34.46 3.25
C TYR A 11 -23.47 -33.68 3.61
N LYS A 12 -23.36 -32.34 3.67
CA LYS A 12 -24.39 -31.33 3.32
C LYS A 12 -23.93 -29.94 3.76
N PRO A 13 -24.40 -28.85 3.14
CA PRO A 13 -24.83 -28.66 1.77
C PRO A 13 -24.01 -27.55 1.07
N THR A 14 -23.95 -27.65 -0.25
CA THR A 14 -23.70 -26.52 -1.14
C THR A 14 -24.79 -25.47 -0.91
N VAL A 15 -24.41 -24.28 -0.47
CA VAL A 15 -25.25 -23.09 -0.66
C VAL A 15 -24.78 -22.41 -1.94
N LEU A 16 -25.53 -22.68 -2.99
CA LEU A 16 -25.53 -21.93 -4.23
C LEU A 16 -26.40 -20.70 -3.99
N LEU A 17 -25.81 -19.51 -3.95
CA LEU A 17 -26.55 -18.25 -4.07
C LEU A 17 -26.09 -17.56 -5.35
N TYR A 18 -26.97 -17.55 -6.34
CA TYR A 18 -26.82 -16.78 -7.58
C TYR A 18 -27.25 -15.33 -7.37
N LEU A 19 -26.48 -14.43 -8.00
CA LEU A 19 -26.86 -13.13 -8.60
C LEU A 19 -27.66 -12.13 -7.74
N ILE A 20 -26.97 -11.08 -7.31
CA ILE A 20 -27.44 -9.70 -7.51
C ILE A 20 -26.35 -8.94 -8.27
N THR A 21 -26.62 -8.69 -9.55
CA THR A 21 -26.07 -7.60 -10.35
C THR A 21 -26.29 -6.25 -9.66
N GLY A 22 -25.31 -5.36 -9.78
CA GLY A 22 -25.56 -3.92 -9.69
C GLY A 22 -25.04 -3.25 -8.42
N LEU A 23 -23.73 -3.04 -8.36
CA LEU A 23 -23.14 -1.70 -8.51
C LEU A 23 -21.64 -1.87 -8.31
N ILE A 24 -20.94 -1.90 -9.44
CA ILE A 24 -19.56 -1.45 -9.49
C ILE A 24 -19.60 0.01 -9.02
N PHE A 25 -19.45 0.24 -7.73
CA PHE A 25 -18.92 1.50 -7.27
C PHE A 25 -17.43 1.48 -7.61
N ILE A 26 -17.12 1.73 -8.89
CA ILE A 26 -15.98 2.61 -9.18
C ILE A 26 -16.45 3.93 -8.57
N GLY A 27 -16.19 4.10 -7.28
CA GLY A 27 -16.24 5.38 -6.61
C GLY A 27 -15.16 6.21 -7.25
N LEU A 28 -15.50 6.78 -8.42
CA LEU A 28 -14.80 7.86 -9.08
C LEU A 28 -14.81 9.02 -8.08
N SER A 29 -13.86 9.04 -7.16
CA SER A 29 -13.19 10.30 -6.87
C SER A 29 -12.66 10.75 -8.22
N ARG A 30 -13.42 11.59 -8.92
CA ARG A 30 -13.01 12.19 -10.20
C ARG A 30 -11.57 12.64 -10.02
N PRO A 31 -10.57 12.03 -10.68
CA PRO A 31 -9.23 12.54 -10.57
C PRO A 31 -9.26 13.99 -11.00
N ILE A 32 -8.72 14.83 -10.14
CA ILE A 32 -8.57 16.23 -10.42
C ILE A 32 -7.71 16.30 -11.68
N LYS A 33 -8.30 16.74 -12.81
CA LYS A 33 -7.58 16.89 -14.08
C LYS A 33 -6.33 17.75 -13.81
N GLY A 34 -5.15 17.20 -14.05
CA GLY A 34 -3.90 17.93 -13.87
C GLY A 34 -2.70 17.05 -13.55
N PHE A 35 -1.53 17.61 -13.80
CA PHE A 35 -0.25 17.13 -13.31
C PHE A 35 -0.12 17.51 -11.84
N ARG A 36 0.18 16.56 -10.95
CA ARG A 36 0.48 16.87 -9.55
C ARG A 36 1.88 16.36 -9.20
N LEU A 37 2.83 17.29 -9.14
CA LEU A 37 4.06 17.05 -8.42
C LEU A 37 3.74 17.18 -6.93
N GLN A 38 3.90 16.10 -6.18
CA GLN A 38 3.89 16.17 -4.72
C GLN A 38 5.30 15.97 -4.21
N GLN A 39 5.67 16.78 -3.22
CA GLN A 39 6.89 16.62 -2.46
C GLN A 39 6.53 16.20 -1.04
N ALA A 40 7.37 15.37 -0.44
CA ALA A 40 7.26 15.06 0.98
C ALA A 40 8.65 14.91 1.58
N THR A 41 8.76 15.19 2.88
CA THR A 41 9.98 15.00 3.65
C THR A 41 9.78 13.82 4.61
N LEU A 42 10.70 12.86 4.57
CA LEU A 42 10.74 11.69 5.45
C LEU A 42 11.72 11.93 6.62
N TYR A 43 11.16 11.90 7.83
CA TYR A 43 11.90 11.96 9.10
C TYR A 43 11.97 10.56 9.73
N ASP A 44 13.13 10.15 10.27
CA ASP A 44 13.26 8.91 11.05
C ASP A 44 12.65 9.15 12.44
N LEU A 45 11.80 8.25 12.91
CA LEU A 45 11.23 8.38 14.25
C LEU A 45 12.22 7.99 15.35
N ALA A 46 13.28 7.25 15.02
CA ALA A 46 14.39 6.98 15.93
C ALA A 46 15.32 8.20 16.10
N ASP A 47 15.40 9.05 15.08
CA ASP A 47 16.17 10.30 15.12
C ASP A 47 15.43 11.42 14.34
N PRO A 48 14.58 12.21 15.01
CA PRO A 48 13.72 13.19 14.34
C PRO A 48 14.49 14.42 13.83
N HIS A 49 15.77 14.57 14.17
CA HIS A 49 16.59 15.71 13.75
C HIS A 49 17.30 15.48 12.41
N GLU A 50 17.41 14.23 11.97
CA GLU A 50 17.93 13.90 10.64
C GLU A 50 16.79 13.89 9.62
N ILE A 51 16.82 14.86 8.69
CA ILE A 51 16.04 14.76 7.45
C ILE A 51 16.71 13.66 6.65
N HIS A 52 15.98 12.60 6.26
CA HIS A 52 16.60 11.49 5.56
C HIS A 52 16.25 11.44 4.08
N PHE A 53 15.02 11.77 3.70
CA PHE A 53 14.66 11.69 2.28
C PHE A 53 13.69 12.76 1.81
N HIS A 54 13.94 13.26 0.60
CA HIS A 54 12.99 14.01 -0.19
C HIS A 54 12.29 13.09 -1.17
N LEU A 55 10.96 13.07 -1.09
CA LEU A 55 10.09 12.28 -1.94
C LEU A 55 9.59 13.14 -3.09
N HIS A 56 9.80 12.72 -4.34
CA HIS A 56 9.23 13.34 -5.52
C HIS A 56 8.23 12.38 -6.16
N ILE A 57 6.94 12.74 -6.14
CA ILE A 57 5.87 11.98 -6.77
C ILE A 57 5.50 12.68 -8.07
N ARG A 58 5.75 12.03 -9.20
CA ARG A 58 5.20 12.43 -10.49
C ARG A 58 3.96 11.59 -10.76
N GLN A 59 2.80 12.22 -10.61
CA GLN A 59 1.52 11.60 -10.93
C GLN A 59 0.80 12.45 -11.98
N GLU A 60 0.31 11.77 -13.00
CA GLU A 60 -0.50 12.36 -14.06
C GLU A 60 -1.86 11.65 -14.09
N SER A 61 -2.91 12.36 -14.47
CA SER A 61 -4.21 11.76 -14.76
C SER A 61 -4.82 12.43 -15.98
N ILE A 62 -5.33 11.63 -16.92
CA ILE A 62 -6.03 12.10 -18.13
C ILE A 62 -7.41 11.43 -18.12
N ASP A 63 -8.47 12.22 -18.26
CA ASP A 63 -9.85 11.76 -18.45
C ASP A 63 -10.28 10.60 -17.55
N ASP A 64 -10.13 10.79 -16.24
CA ASP A 64 -10.53 9.81 -15.23
C ASP A 64 -9.69 8.52 -15.18
N GLN A 65 -8.57 8.46 -15.91
CA GLN A 65 -7.63 7.34 -15.92
C GLN A 65 -6.36 7.65 -15.14
N TRP A 66 -5.93 6.67 -14.34
CA TRP A 66 -4.63 6.70 -13.66
C TRP A 66 -3.50 6.48 -14.66
N LEU A 67 -2.59 7.44 -14.75
CA LEU A 67 -1.37 7.26 -15.54
C LEU A 67 -0.28 6.56 -14.72
N PRO A 68 0.75 6.02 -15.40
CA PRO A 68 1.91 5.48 -14.72
C PRO A 68 2.48 6.47 -13.70
N THR A 69 2.66 6.01 -12.46
CA THR A 69 3.21 6.85 -11.39
C THR A 69 4.67 6.49 -11.19
N HIS A 70 5.53 7.50 -11.06
CA HIS A 70 6.95 7.33 -10.77
C HIS A 70 7.30 8.13 -9.51
N ILE A 71 7.79 7.42 -8.49
CA ILE A 71 8.14 7.97 -7.19
C ILE A 71 9.64 7.84 -6.99
N ARG A 72 10.30 8.89 -6.51
CA ARG A 72 11.74 8.92 -6.26
C ARG A 72 12.04 9.41 -4.85
N TYR A 73 12.98 8.75 -4.19
CA TYR A 73 13.47 9.08 -2.86
C TYR A 73 14.92 9.51 -2.94
N PHE A 74 15.20 10.77 -2.64
CA PHE A 74 16.55 11.33 -2.62
C PHE A 74 17.04 11.45 -1.19
N ARG A 75 18.29 11.07 -0.94
CA ARG A 75 19.00 11.38 0.31
C ARG A 75 19.21 12.90 0.45
N PRO A 76 19.61 13.41 1.63
CA PRO A 76 19.80 14.84 1.86
C PRO A 76 20.99 15.39 1.06
N ASP A 77 21.94 14.53 0.70
CA ASP A 77 23.07 14.82 -0.20
C ASP A 77 22.66 14.87 -1.69
N GLY A 78 21.38 14.64 -2.00
CA GLY A 78 20.84 14.64 -3.36
C GLY A 78 21.01 13.30 -4.11
N HIS A 79 21.64 12.29 -3.52
CA HIS A 79 21.76 10.98 -4.16
C HIS A 79 20.43 10.23 -4.17
N LEU A 80 20.08 9.66 -5.31
CA LEU A 80 18.89 8.83 -5.46
C LEU A 80 19.06 7.51 -4.69
N SER A 81 18.20 7.28 -3.69
CA SER A 81 18.21 6.06 -2.89
C SER A 81 17.29 5.00 -3.49
N THR A 82 16.05 5.37 -3.79
CA THR A 82 15.00 4.44 -4.18
C THR A 82 14.10 5.06 -5.25
N GLU A 83 13.60 4.24 -6.15
CA GLU A 83 12.60 4.61 -7.15
C GLU A 83 11.52 3.53 -7.23
N GLU A 84 10.28 3.97 -7.46
CA GLU A 84 9.11 3.11 -7.62
C GLU A 84 8.37 3.46 -8.91
N TRP A 85 7.80 2.45 -9.55
CA TRP A 85 6.94 2.58 -10.71
C TRP A 85 5.65 1.82 -10.46
N LEU A 86 4.54 2.46 -10.79
CA LEU A 86 3.21 1.88 -10.77
C LEU A 86 2.61 2.03 -12.16
N GLU A 87 2.15 0.93 -12.73
CA GLU A 87 1.56 0.88 -14.06
C GLU A 87 0.14 0.33 -13.98
N PHE A 88 -0.72 0.89 -14.82
CA PHE A 88 -2.10 0.46 -14.99
C PHE A 88 -2.34 0.04 -16.44
N GLU A 89 -3.31 -0.86 -16.63
CA GLU A 89 -3.81 -1.28 -17.94
C GLU A 89 -5.33 -1.20 -17.90
N SER A 90 -5.93 -0.41 -18.79
CA SER A 90 -7.38 -0.18 -18.82
C SER A 90 -7.98 0.26 -17.47
N GLY A 91 -7.22 1.06 -16.69
CA GLY A 91 -7.63 1.53 -15.37
C GLY A 91 -7.42 0.52 -14.23
N GLU A 92 -6.95 -0.68 -14.52
CA GLU A 92 -6.67 -1.71 -13.51
C GLU A 92 -5.18 -1.81 -13.19
N PHE A 93 -4.87 -2.27 -11.97
CA PHE A 93 -3.49 -2.55 -11.57
C PHE A 93 -2.83 -3.57 -12.51
N ARG A 94 -1.72 -3.18 -13.14
CA ARG A 94 -0.90 -4.05 -13.98
C ARG A 94 0.39 -4.45 -13.29
N GLN A 95 1.17 -3.47 -12.83
CA GLN A 95 2.50 -3.72 -12.29
C GLN A 95 2.88 -2.68 -11.24
N TYR A 96 3.61 -3.13 -10.23
CA TYR A 96 4.36 -2.27 -9.33
C TYR A 96 5.78 -2.79 -9.22
N ARG A 97 6.76 -1.89 -9.32
CA ARG A 97 8.18 -2.20 -9.21
C ARG A 97 8.85 -1.16 -8.33
N TYR A 98 9.85 -1.56 -7.58
CA TYR A 98 10.79 -0.63 -6.99
C TYR A 98 12.23 -1.12 -7.11
N ARG A 99 13.15 -0.15 -7.13
CA ARG A 99 14.59 -0.39 -7.10
C ARG A 99 15.21 0.43 -5.97
N ARG A 100 15.99 -0.23 -5.13
CA ARG A 100 16.85 0.43 -4.15
C ARG A 100 18.27 0.43 -4.70
N HIS A 101 18.81 1.62 -4.97
CA HIS A 101 20.13 1.78 -5.58
C HIS A 101 21.25 1.43 -4.61
N ASN A 102 21.08 1.74 -3.32
CA ASN A 102 22.07 1.46 -2.29
C ASN A 102 22.29 -0.05 -2.04
N THR A 103 21.26 -0.88 -2.19
CA THR A 103 21.37 -2.33 -2.02
C THR A 103 21.39 -3.10 -3.34
N GLY A 104 21.24 -2.41 -4.47
CA GLY A 104 21.07 -3.03 -5.79
C GLY A 104 19.83 -3.93 -5.90
N SER A 105 18.85 -3.79 -5.00
CA SER A 105 17.68 -4.67 -4.99
C SER A 105 16.63 -4.18 -5.99
N ASP A 106 16.08 -5.11 -6.76
CA ASP A 106 14.97 -4.87 -7.68
C ASP A 106 13.80 -5.78 -7.32
N VAL A 107 12.61 -5.23 -7.15
CA VAL A 107 11.45 -6.00 -6.71
C VAL A 107 10.25 -5.56 -7.52
N LYS A 108 9.48 -6.53 -8.02
CA LYS A 108 8.24 -6.26 -8.75
C LYS A 108 7.13 -7.24 -8.40
N VAL A 109 5.91 -6.78 -8.58
CA VAL A 109 4.69 -7.58 -8.61
C VAL A 109 3.89 -7.20 -9.86
N THR A 110 3.53 -8.19 -10.65
CA THR A 110 2.79 -8.02 -11.91
C THR A 110 1.50 -8.84 -11.83
N ARG A 111 0.37 -8.25 -12.24
CA ARG A 111 -0.88 -8.98 -12.40
C ARG A 111 -0.90 -9.64 -13.79
N VAL A 112 -1.22 -10.93 -13.81
CA VAL A 112 -1.39 -11.73 -15.03
C VAL A 112 -2.72 -12.47 -14.89
N GLY A 113 -3.79 -11.88 -15.43
CA GLY A 113 -5.16 -12.35 -15.20
C GLY A 113 -5.52 -12.38 -13.71
N GLU A 114 -5.90 -13.56 -13.21
CA GLU A 114 -6.27 -13.81 -11.81
C GLU A 114 -5.08 -14.20 -10.91
N GLN A 115 -3.86 -13.94 -11.37
CA GLN A 115 -2.65 -14.25 -10.62
C GLN A 115 -1.76 -13.01 -10.46
N LEU A 116 -0.96 -13.04 -9.40
CA LEU A 116 0.09 -12.11 -9.08
C LEU A 116 1.42 -12.84 -9.20
N PHE A 117 2.31 -12.32 -10.04
CA PHE A 117 3.68 -12.78 -10.18
C PHE A 117 4.62 -11.84 -9.44
N TYR A 118 5.25 -12.34 -8.39
CA TYR A 118 6.26 -11.62 -7.64
C TYR A 118 7.66 -12.03 -8.09
N GLN A 119 8.54 -11.06 -8.29
CA GLN A 119 9.96 -11.29 -8.55
C GLN A 119 10.81 -10.35 -7.68
N THR A 120 11.83 -10.90 -7.04
CA THR A 120 12.82 -10.14 -6.25
C THR A 120 14.21 -10.51 -6.74
N GLN A 121 15.03 -9.53 -7.05
CA GLN A 121 16.45 -9.66 -7.37
C GLN A 121 17.28 -8.94 -6.30
N ILE A 122 18.11 -9.68 -5.58
CA ILE A 122 19.00 -9.15 -4.53
C ILE A 122 20.36 -9.83 -4.71
N ASN A 123 21.44 -9.05 -4.81
CA ASN A 123 22.80 -9.57 -5.03
C ASN A 123 22.89 -10.56 -6.20
N GLY A 124 22.20 -10.26 -7.30
CA GLY A 124 22.13 -11.11 -8.49
C GLY A 124 21.23 -12.36 -8.37
N GLN A 125 20.74 -12.69 -7.17
CA GLN A 125 19.83 -13.82 -6.98
C GLN A 125 18.39 -13.41 -7.26
N ILE A 126 17.77 -14.10 -8.21
CA ILE A 126 16.35 -13.92 -8.56
C ILE A 126 15.51 -14.96 -7.81
N LYS A 127 14.44 -14.50 -7.16
CA LYS A 127 13.43 -15.35 -6.52
C LYS A 127 12.04 -14.95 -6.99
N GLU A 128 11.22 -15.94 -7.27
CA GLU A 128 9.91 -15.77 -7.89
C GLU A 128 8.81 -16.47 -7.09
N LYS A 129 7.57 -15.98 -7.22
CA LYS A 129 6.41 -16.61 -6.60
C LYS A 129 5.11 -16.18 -7.26
N TRP A 130 4.22 -17.14 -7.47
CA TRP A 130 2.85 -16.90 -7.91
C TRP A 130 1.88 -16.90 -6.73
N GLN A 131 0.86 -16.04 -6.79
CA GLN A 131 -0.26 -16.05 -5.85
C GLN A 131 -1.57 -15.68 -6.56
N PRO A 132 -2.73 -16.17 -6.09
CA PRO A 132 -4.01 -15.69 -6.58
C PRO A 132 -4.17 -14.18 -6.34
N TYR A 133 -4.67 -13.47 -7.33
CA TYR A 133 -5.16 -12.10 -7.18
C TYR A 133 -6.43 -12.11 -6.32
N ARG A 134 -6.56 -11.17 -5.39
CA ARG A 134 -7.74 -11.03 -4.54
C ARG A 134 -8.04 -9.56 -4.30
N ALA A 135 -9.20 -9.11 -4.79
CA ALA A 135 -9.65 -7.75 -4.59
C ALA A 135 -10.20 -7.53 -3.16
N PRO A 136 -10.13 -6.29 -2.62
CA PRO A 136 -9.36 -5.17 -3.16
C PRO A 136 -7.86 -5.38 -2.92
N PHE A 137 -7.06 -5.31 -3.98
CA PHE A 137 -5.61 -5.50 -3.94
C PHE A 137 -4.90 -4.16 -4.12
N LEU A 138 -3.99 -3.82 -3.21
CA LEU A 138 -3.23 -2.57 -3.26
C LEU A 138 -1.73 -2.82 -3.07
N VAL A 139 -0.93 -1.91 -3.63
CA VAL A 139 0.49 -1.70 -3.30
C VAL A 139 0.62 -0.37 -2.54
N SER A 140 1.77 -0.08 -1.91
CA SER A 140 1.90 1.11 -1.04
C SER A 140 1.47 2.43 -1.69
N PRO A 141 1.81 2.76 -2.96
CA PRO A 141 1.37 4.02 -3.56
C PRO A 141 -0.14 4.12 -3.77
N LEU A 142 -0.86 2.99 -3.75
CA LEU A 142 -2.32 2.94 -3.93
C LEU A 142 -3.08 3.11 -2.61
N LEU A 143 -2.42 3.03 -1.45
CA LEU A 143 -3.09 3.13 -0.15
C LEU A 143 -3.77 4.48 0.04
N LEU A 144 -3.06 5.58 -0.21
CA LEU A 144 -3.61 6.91 -0.01
C LEU A 144 -4.80 7.19 -0.95
N PRO A 145 -4.68 7.02 -2.29
CA PRO A 145 -5.84 7.16 -3.17
C PRO A 145 -7.04 6.31 -2.75
N TYR A 146 -6.80 5.07 -2.32
CA TYR A 146 -7.86 4.19 -1.83
C TYR A 146 -8.52 4.76 -0.57
N ILE A 147 -7.75 5.21 0.42
CA ILE A 147 -8.26 5.85 1.64
C ILE A 147 -9.14 7.05 1.28
N GLN A 148 -8.69 7.92 0.37
CA GLN A 148 -9.44 9.09 -0.05
C GLN A 148 -10.74 8.69 -0.76
N SER A 149 -10.72 7.65 -1.60
CA SER A 149 -11.93 7.13 -2.27
C SER A 149 -12.95 6.51 -1.31
N GLN A 150 -12.50 6.02 -0.15
CA GLN A 150 -13.34 5.40 0.87
C GLN A 150 -13.51 6.30 2.11
N PHE A 151 -13.18 7.59 2.00
CA PHE A 151 -13.03 8.45 3.17
C PHE A 151 -14.32 8.59 3.96
N ASP A 152 -15.47 8.74 3.33
CA ASP A 152 -16.76 8.86 4.02
C ASP A 152 -17.06 7.63 4.90
N GLN A 153 -16.80 6.43 4.38
CA GLN A 153 -16.98 5.18 5.13
C GLN A 153 -15.95 5.07 6.26
N LEU A 154 -14.66 5.28 5.95
CA LEU A 154 -13.59 5.20 6.94
C LEU A 154 -13.75 6.22 8.08
N SER A 155 -14.08 7.47 7.75
CA SER A 155 -14.24 8.58 8.70
C SER A 155 -15.46 8.41 9.63
N SER A 156 -16.49 7.67 9.17
CA SER A 156 -17.61 7.23 10.01
C SER A 156 -17.27 6.07 10.96
N GLY A 157 -16.08 5.48 10.82
CA GLY A 157 -15.60 4.37 11.65
C GLY A 157 -15.74 2.99 11.01
N GLN A 158 -16.28 2.89 9.79
CA GLN A 158 -16.35 1.63 9.05
C GLN A 158 -14.93 1.12 8.73
N ALA A 159 -14.69 -0.16 8.98
CA ALA A 159 -13.40 -0.79 8.70
C ALA A 159 -13.40 -1.47 7.33
N HIS A 160 -12.30 -1.35 6.59
CA HIS A 160 -12.12 -1.95 5.26
C HIS A 160 -11.00 -2.98 5.30
N ALA A 161 -11.29 -4.20 4.86
CA ALA A 161 -10.29 -5.25 4.69
C ALA A 161 -9.75 -5.24 3.25
N ILE A 162 -8.43 -5.18 3.10
CA ILE A 162 -7.78 -5.18 1.80
C ILE A 162 -6.62 -6.18 1.75
N HIS A 163 -6.20 -6.54 0.55
CA HIS A 163 -4.98 -7.29 0.27
C HIS A 163 -3.84 -6.33 -0.06
N LEU A 164 -2.97 -6.07 0.92
CA LEU A 164 -1.77 -5.24 0.72
C LEU A 164 -0.60 -6.10 0.27
N ALA A 165 -0.06 -5.81 -0.91
CA ALA A 165 1.15 -6.44 -1.42
C ALA A 165 2.38 -5.98 -0.62
N VAL A 166 3.21 -6.93 -0.23
CA VAL A 166 4.55 -6.69 0.32
C VAL A 166 5.54 -7.40 -0.61
N PRO A 167 5.94 -6.76 -1.73
CA PRO A 167 6.65 -7.45 -2.80
C PRO A 167 7.99 -8.05 -2.36
N GLY A 168 8.70 -7.43 -1.40
CA GLY A 168 9.94 -7.97 -0.84
C GLY A 168 9.75 -9.32 -0.15
N MET A 169 8.55 -9.59 0.37
CA MET A 169 8.16 -10.88 0.95
C MET A 169 7.49 -11.81 -0.07
N ARG A 170 7.29 -11.35 -1.30
CA ARG A 170 6.59 -12.07 -2.38
C ARG A 170 5.22 -12.57 -1.93
N ARG A 171 4.47 -11.72 -1.21
CA ARG A 171 3.16 -12.06 -0.67
C ARG A 171 2.28 -10.82 -0.47
N ALA A 172 0.96 -11.00 -0.59
CA ALA A 172 -0.03 -10.06 -0.07
C ALA A 172 -0.57 -10.49 1.30
N PHE A 173 -0.80 -9.52 2.18
CA PHE A 173 -1.38 -9.70 3.51
C PHE A 173 -2.74 -9.03 3.60
N VAL A 174 -3.64 -9.59 4.41
CA VAL A 174 -4.91 -8.92 4.71
C VAL A 174 -4.67 -7.90 5.81
N VAL A 175 -4.88 -6.63 5.48
CA VAL A 175 -4.81 -5.51 6.43
C VAL A 175 -6.18 -4.85 6.56
N ILE A 176 -6.39 -4.20 7.69
CA ILE A 176 -7.61 -3.47 8.03
C ILE A 176 -7.27 -1.99 8.06
N LEU A 177 -8.04 -1.21 7.30
CA LEU A 177 -8.05 0.24 7.34
C LEU A 177 -9.21 0.67 8.20
N GLN A 178 -8.95 1.51 9.20
CA GLN A 178 -9.96 1.95 10.16
C GLN A 178 -9.58 3.29 10.75
N LYS A 179 -10.58 4.13 11.06
CA LYS A 179 -10.36 5.36 11.84
C LYS A 179 -9.82 5.04 13.23
N ASP A 180 -8.76 5.73 13.61
CA ASP A 180 -8.25 5.76 14.98
C ASP A 180 -9.01 6.82 15.79
N LEU A 181 -9.91 6.37 16.66
CA LEU A 181 -10.73 7.25 17.49
C LEU A 181 -9.94 8.02 18.55
N LYS A 182 -8.74 7.58 18.91
CA LYS A 182 -7.92 8.25 19.93
C LYS A 182 -7.13 9.41 19.33
N LEU A 183 -6.72 9.29 18.07
CA LEU A 183 -5.89 10.28 17.39
C LEU A 183 -6.70 11.23 16.48
N SER A 184 -7.92 10.82 16.10
CA SER A 184 -8.85 11.69 15.37
C SER A 184 -9.51 12.70 16.30
N ASN A 185 -9.75 13.91 15.80
CA ASN A 185 -10.43 15.00 16.50
C ASN A 185 -11.16 15.91 15.49
N ASP A 186 -11.63 17.06 15.95
CA ASP A 186 -12.39 18.02 15.12
C ASP A 186 -11.57 18.65 13.99
N ASP A 187 -10.24 18.54 14.00
CA ASP A 187 -9.34 19.12 13.01
C ASP A 187 -8.69 18.07 12.09
N GLN A 188 -8.76 16.78 12.43
CA GLN A 188 -8.12 15.71 11.67
C GLN A 188 -8.79 14.35 11.80
N CYS A 189 -8.71 13.58 10.72
CA CYS A 189 -9.10 12.18 10.69
C CYS A 189 -7.84 11.31 10.54
N VAL A 190 -7.59 10.43 11.50
CA VAL A 190 -6.45 9.50 11.45
C VAL A 190 -6.96 8.13 11.02
N ILE A 191 -6.47 7.64 9.89
CA ILE A 191 -6.76 6.28 9.39
C ILE A 191 -5.55 5.40 9.67
N LYS A 192 -5.77 4.34 10.46
CA LYS A 192 -4.77 3.34 10.78
C LYS A 192 -4.91 2.13 9.85
N VAL A 193 -3.80 1.68 9.30
CA VAL A 193 -3.67 0.42 8.57
C VAL A 193 -2.95 -0.56 9.47
N ARG A 194 -3.61 -1.67 9.79
CA ARG A 194 -3.07 -2.70 10.68
C ARG A 194 -3.26 -4.10 10.10
N PRO A 195 -2.40 -5.07 10.41
CA PRO A 195 -2.63 -6.45 10.03
C PRO A 195 -3.94 -6.97 10.63
N LYS A 196 -4.69 -7.78 9.88
CA LYS A 196 -5.98 -8.32 10.36
C LYS A 196 -5.84 -9.17 11.62
N ASN A 197 -4.75 -9.93 11.72
CA ASN A 197 -4.45 -10.82 12.84
C ASN A 197 -3.09 -10.46 13.44
N TRP A 198 -2.96 -10.52 14.77
CA TRP A 198 -1.73 -10.17 15.49
C TRP A 198 -0.51 -10.99 15.05
N LEU A 199 -0.68 -12.24 14.61
CA LEU A 199 0.43 -13.04 14.07
C LEU A 199 1.09 -12.42 12.83
N LEU A 200 0.36 -11.59 12.08
CA LEU A 200 0.88 -10.90 10.90
C LEU A 200 1.66 -9.64 11.25
N SER A 201 1.57 -9.13 12.48
CA SER A 201 2.31 -7.91 12.89
C SER A 201 3.81 -8.13 12.99
N VAL A 202 4.29 -9.37 12.91
CA VAL A 202 5.72 -9.69 12.80
C VAL A 202 6.26 -9.36 11.39
N PHE A 203 5.37 -9.21 10.40
CA PHE A 203 5.74 -9.06 8.98
C PHE A 203 5.33 -7.73 8.37
N VAL A 204 4.32 -7.07 8.93
CA VAL A 204 3.76 -5.83 8.43
C VAL A 204 3.53 -4.92 9.62
N ASP A 205 4.29 -3.83 9.66
CA ASP A 205 4.12 -2.79 10.66
C ASP A 205 2.82 -2.01 10.44
N ASP A 206 2.33 -1.37 11.50
CA ASP A 206 1.18 -0.48 11.39
C ASP A 206 1.56 0.79 10.61
N PHE A 207 0.64 1.27 9.76
CA PHE A 207 0.74 2.56 9.10
C PHE A 207 -0.36 3.50 9.59
N GLN A 208 -0.11 4.79 9.57
CA GLN A 208 -1.09 5.82 9.92
C GLN A 208 -1.10 6.90 8.85
N PHE A 209 -2.29 7.37 8.51
CA PHE A 209 -2.52 8.50 7.62
C PHE A 209 -3.31 9.54 8.39
N THR A 210 -2.75 10.72 8.58
CA THR A 210 -3.42 11.87 9.19
C THR A 210 -3.92 12.76 8.07
N LEU A 211 -5.23 12.83 7.91
CA LEU A 211 -5.91 13.63 6.89
C LEU A 211 -6.63 14.82 7.50
N SER A 212 -6.94 15.83 6.69
CA SER A 212 -7.97 16.83 7.00
C SER A 212 -9.32 16.15 7.23
N VAL A 213 -10.23 16.84 7.93
CA VAL A 213 -11.57 16.32 8.23
C VAL A 213 -12.42 16.02 6.99
N ASP A 214 -12.11 16.63 5.85
CA ASP A 214 -12.76 16.37 4.57
C ASP A 214 -12.03 15.29 3.72
N GLY A 215 -10.93 14.74 4.22
CA GLY A 215 -10.13 13.69 3.56
C GLY A 215 -9.34 14.14 2.34
N ARG A 216 -9.42 15.43 1.97
CA ARG A 216 -8.80 15.95 0.73
C ARG A 216 -7.30 16.15 0.85
N HIS A 217 -6.82 16.51 2.04
CA HIS A 217 -5.43 16.81 2.31
C HIS A 217 -4.83 15.79 3.27
N VAL A 218 -3.65 15.29 2.92
CA VAL A 218 -2.85 14.47 3.84
C VAL A 218 -1.88 15.39 4.54
N LYS A 219 -1.94 15.43 5.86
CA LYS A 219 -1.00 16.18 6.69
C LYS A 219 0.26 15.35 6.94
N GLU A 220 0.07 14.07 7.24
CA GLU A 220 1.14 13.18 7.67
C GLU A 220 0.85 11.73 7.26
N MET A 221 1.91 10.97 6.95
CA MET A 221 1.87 9.51 6.91
C MET A 221 2.99 8.95 7.79
N THR A 222 2.67 8.03 8.69
CA THR A 222 3.62 7.39 9.59
C THR A 222 3.70 5.90 9.29
N GLY A 223 4.89 5.33 9.22
CA GLY A 223 5.08 3.89 9.04
C GLY A 223 6.46 3.53 8.48
N GLN A 224 6.60 2.26 8.07
CA GLN A 224 7.84 1.78 7.46
C GLN A 224 7.99 2.34 6.04
N ALA A 225 9.04 3.13 5.82
CA ALA A 225 9.37 3.68 4.52
C ALA A 225 10.06 2.63 3.63
N LEU A 226 9.92 2.79 2.32
CA LEU A 226 10.61 1.95 1.35
C LEU A 226 12.14 2.12 1.33
N PRO A 227 12.74 3.34 1.39
CA PRO A 227 14.18 3.49 1.47
C PRO A 227 14.74 2.84 2.75
N VAL A 228 15.99 2.39 2.65
CA VAL A 228 16.75 1.81 3.77
C VAL A 228 17.97 2.68 4.05
N LEU A 229 18.35 2.79 5.32
CA LEU A 229 19.55 3.49 5.76
C LEU A 229 20.68 2.51 5.98
N GLU A 230 21.89 2.93 5.65
CA GLU A 230 23.09 2.21 6.06
C GLU A 230 23.48 2.68 7.47
N LYS A 231 23.41 1.78 8.45
CA LYS A 231 23.86 2.01 9.82
C LYS A 231 24.85 0.91 10.19
N ASN A 232 26.07 1.28 10.56
CA ASN A 232 27.14 0.35 10.95
C ASN A 232 27.39 -0.78 9.91
N GLY A 233 27.40 -0.44 8.62
CA GLY A 233 27.62 -1.40 7.52
C GLY A 233 26.44 -2.35 7.26
N SER A 234 25.28 -2.11 7.86
CA SER A 234 24.05 -2.87 7.63
C SER A 234 22.93 -1.97 7.13
N PHE A 235 22.09 -2.50 6.24
CA PHE A 235 20.91 -1.78 5.75
C PHE A 235 19.71 -2.03 6.65
N VAL A 236 19.19 -0.97 7.27
CA VAL A 236 18.04 -1.00 8.16
C VAL A 236 16.84 -0.30 7.54
N PRO A 237 15.62 -0.84 7.67
CA PRO A 237 14.42 -0.11 7.28
C PRO A 237 14.25 1.17 8.11
N VAL A 238 13.68 2.20 7.49
CA VAL A 238 13.33 3.45 8.19
C VAL A 238 11.88 3.35 8.63
N ILE A 239 11.62 3.51 9.94
CA ILE A 239 10.28 3.76 10.45
C ILE A 239 10.19 5.27 10.60
N GLY A 240 9.36 5.89 9.78
CA GLY A 240 9.41 7.32 9.63
C GLY A 240 8.07 7.99 9.51
N ARG A 241 8.16 9.32 9.51
CA ARG A 241 7.06 10.24 9.32
C ARG A 241 7.28 11.00 8.02
N PHE A 242 6.36 10.85 7.08
CA PHE A 242 6.27 11.63 5.87
C PHE A 242 5.38 12.83 6.12
N ILE A 243 5.95 14.03 5.98
CA ILE A 243 5.19 15.28 5.95
C ILE A 243 5.04 15.67 4.48
N LEU A 244 3.81 15.72 3.98
CA LEU A 244 3.55 16.09 2.59
C LEU A 244 3.53 17.60 2.47
N ASP A 245 4.39 18.14 1.62
CA ASP A 245 4.37 19.56 1.29
C ASP A 245 3.20 19.79 0.35
N SER A 246 2.13 20.41 0.87
CA SER A 246 1.02 20.88 0.07
C SER A 246 1.40 22.15 -0.69
N ALA A 247 2.42 22.07 -1.55
CA ALA A 247 2.63 23.07 -2.57
C ALA A 247 1.62 22.80 -3.70
N THR A 248 0.49 23.49 -3.68
CA THR A 248 -0.33 23.67 -4.89
C THR A 248 0.51 24.46 -5.89
N LEU A 249 1.15 23.76 -6.83
CA LEU A 249 1.59 24.39 -8.08
C LEU A 249 0.31 24.74 -8.84
N ASN A 250 -0.08 26.02 -8.77
CA ASN A 250 -1.14 26.61 -9.59
C ASN A 250 -0.72 26.65 -11.06
#